data_AF-A0A4Q1US34-F1
#
_entry.id   AF-A0A4Q1US34-F1
#
_cell.length_a   1.000
_cell.length_b   1.000
_cell.length_c   1.000
_cell.angle_alpha   90.00
_cell.angle_beta   90.00
_cell.angle_gamma   90.00
#
_symmetry.space_group_name_H-M   'P 1'
#
loop_
_entity.id
_entity.type
_entity.pdbx_description
1 polymer ?
#
loop_
_entity_poly.entity_id
_entity_poly.type
_entity_poly.pdbx_seq_one_letter_code
_entity_poly.pdbx_strand_id
1 'polypeptide(L)' 'MSYIETTPALAHSLGKGEKAMTDEVRLPRKLSEEAEAPKPVRPSHQKVIEQVERWANSPGLQPPRTDDAKTI' A
#
# COMPACT_ATOMS: atom_id res chain seq x y z
N MET A 1 67.96 42.41 24.80
CA MET A 1 66.77 41.78 24.19
C MET A 1 66.95 40.27 24.26
N SER A 2 66.27 39.59 25.18
CA SER A 2 66.19 38.12 25.22
C SER A 2 64.84 37.68 24.63
N TYR A 3 64.87 37.01 23.48
CA TYR A 3 63.67 36.42 22.90
C TYR A 3 63.35 35.15 23.68
N ILE A 4 62.12 35.04 24.19
CA ILE A 4 61.64 33.85 24.89
C ILE A 4 61.16 32.87 23.83
N GLU A 5 61.75 31.68 23.81
CA GLU A 5 61.25 30.53 23.05
C GLU A 5 59.99 29.99 23.75
N THR A 6 58.87 29.90 23.02
CA THR A 6 57.69 29.14 23.47
C THR A 6 57.29 28.18 22.35
N THR A 7 57.61 26.91 22.57
CA THR A 7 57.23 25.74 21.77
C THR A 7 55.74 25.35 21.93
N PRO A 8 55.19 24.48 21.05
CA PRO A 8 53.84 24.58 20.53
C PRO A 8 52.82 23.71 21.28
N ALA A 9 51.57 24.15 21.37
CA ALA A 9 50.46 23.27 21.70
C ALA A 9 49.11 23.87 21.26
N LEU A 10 48.54 23.37 20.16
CA LEU A 10 47.14 22.92 20.16
C LEU A 10 46.86 22.11 18.90
N ALA A 11 47.04 20.79 19.02
CA ALA A 11 46.49 19.86 18.05
C ALA A 11 44.96 19.97 18.08
N HIS A 12 44.37 20.27 16.92
CA HIS A 12 42.95 20.07 16.69
C HIS A 12 42.66 18.56 16.76
N SER A 13 41.87 18.12 17.75
CA SER A 13 41.24 16.80 17.68
C SER A 13 39.85 16.88 18.30
N LEU A 14 38.89 17.29 17.47
CA LEU A 14 37.47 17.20 17.78
C LEU A 14 37.01 15.80 17.36
N GLY A 15 37.22 14.81 18.23
CA GLY A 15 36.66 13.47 18.07
C GLY A 15 35.13 13.52 18.18
N LYS A 16 34.44 13.79 17.07
CA LYS A 16 32.99 13.61 16.93
C LYS A 16 32.72 12.30 16.23
N GLY A 17 32.26 11.32 17.02
CA GLY A 17 31.94 9.99 16.50
C GLY A 17 30.89 9.23 17.32
N GLU A 18 30.01 9.91 18.04
CA GLU A 18 28.78 9.25 18.53
C GLU A 18 27.77 9.23 17.37
N LYS A 19 27.80 8.15 16.60
CA LYS A 19 26.68 7.81 15.70
C LYS A 19 25.48 7.48 16.58
N ALA A 20 24.51 8.40 16.64
CA ALA A 20 23.20 8.12 17.19
C ALA A 20 22.62 6.89 16.47
N MET A 21 22.26 5.87 17.23
CA MET A 21 21.52 4.71 16.79
C MET A 21 20.11 5.18 16.43
N THR A 22 19.95 5.74 15.23
CA THR A 22 18.63 5.98 14.67
C THR A 22 18.10 4.61 14.29
N ASP A 23 17.47 3.93 15.26
CA ASP A 23 16.57 2.83 14.94
C ASP A 23 15.59 3.39 13.92
N GLU A 24 15.75 2.97 12.67
CA GLU A 24 14.91 3.39 11.57
C GLU A 24 13.52 2.79 11.82
N VAL A 25 12.72 3.48 12.63
CA VAL A 25 11.33 3.13 12.89
C VAL A 25 10.62 3.23 11.55
N ARG A 26 10.35 2.06 10.97
CA ARG A 26 9.57 1.93 9.73
C ARG A 26 8.14 2.34 10.01
N LEU A 27 7.88 3.65 9.92
CA LEU A 27 6.53 4.18 9.98
C LEU A 27 5.70 3.58 8.84
N PRO A 28 4.41 3.29 9.07
CA PRO A 28 3.50 2.96 7.99
C PRO A 28 3.62 4.01 6.88
N ARG A 29 3.69 3.52 5.64
CA ARG A 29 3.81 4.36 4.44
C ARG A 29 2.75 5.46 4.46
N LYS A 30 3.11 6.69 4.07
CA LYS A 30 2.12 7.78 4.02
C LYS A 30 1.06 7.43 2.96
N LEU A 31 -0.21 7.74 3.22
CA LEU A 31 -1.30 7.55 2.25
C LEU A 31 -1.02 8.26 0.90
N SER A 32 -0.23 9.34 0.92
CA SER A 32 0.24 10.05 -0.29
C SER A 32 1.29 9.28 -1.11
N GLU A 33 1.93 8.29 -0.51
CA GLU A 33 2.91 7.39 -1.14
C GLU A 33 2.24 6.06 -1.56
N GLU A 34 0.94 5.89 -1.30
CA GLU A 34 0.17 4.75 -1.79
C GLU A 34 -0.09 4.92 -3.29
N ALA A 35 0.17 3.87 -4.06
CA ALA A 35 -0.15 3.87 -5.48
C ALA A 35 -1.67 4.02 -5.66
N GLU A 36 -2.09 4.72 -6.71
CA GLU A 36 -3.51 4.91 -7.00
C GLU A 36 -4.22 3.55 -7.08
N ALA A 37 -5.33 3.41 -6.35
CA ALA A 37 -6.08 2.17 -6.31
C ALA A 37 -6.52 1.79 -7.74
N PRO A 38 -6.47 0.50 -8.12
CA PRO A 38 -6.94 0.08 -9.42
C PRO A 38 -8.41 0.44 -9.58
N LYS A 39 -8.78 0.83 -10.80
CA LYS A 39 -10.16 1.20 -11.11
C LYS A 39 -11.09 0.04 -10.70
N PRO A 40 -12.24 0.33 -10.04
CA PRO A 40 -13.19 -0.69 -9.68
C PRO A 40 -13.59 -1.51 -10.92
N VAL A 41 -13.39 -2.82 -10.85
CA VAL A 41 -13.75 -3.74 -11.95
C VAL A 41 -15.27 -3.99 -11.99
N ARG A 42 -15.97 -3.59 -10.93
CA ARG A 42 -17.42 -3.79 -10.82
C ARG A 42 -18.19 -2.92 -11.83
N PRO A 43 -19.27 -3.47 -12.43
CA PRO A 43 -20.19 -2.68 -13.23
C PRO A 43 -20.76 -1.49 -12.43
N SER A 44 -21.12 -0.42 -13.13
CA SER A 44 -21.88 0.67 -12.52
C SER A 44 -23.25 0.18 -12.06
N HIS A 45 -23.83 0.87 -11.07
CA HIS A 45 -25.18 0.53 -10.59
C HIS A 45 -26.23 0.55 -11.70
N GLN A 46 -26.16 1.52 -12.61
CA GLN A 46 -27.02 1.59 -13.79
C GLN A 46 -26.93 0.33 -14.65
N LYS A 47 -25.70 -0.14 -14.90
CA LYS A 47 -25.46 -1.34 -15.71
C LYS A 47 -25.95 -2.62 -15.03
N VAL A 48 -25.93 -2.66 -13.70
CA VAL A 48 -26.55 -3.75 -12.92
C VAL A 48 -28.07 -3.72 -13.13
N ILE A 49 -28.72 -2.57 -12.97
CA ILE A 49 -30.17 -2.40 -13.15
C ILE A 49 -30.63 -2.84 -14.55
N GLU A 50 -29.95 -2.38 -15.59
CA GLU A 50 -30.24 -2.75 -16.99
C GLU A 50 -30.21 -4.27 -17.24
N GLN A 51 -29.43 -5.02 -16.46
CA GLN A 51 -29.28 -6.46 -16.63
C GLN A 51 -30.19 -7.31 -15.75
N VAL A 52 -30.94 -6.71 -14.81
CA VAL A 52 -31.77 -7.43 -13.83
C VAL A 52 -32.79 -8.33 -14.53
N GLU A 53 -33.50 -7.81 -15.53
CA GLU A 53 -34.54 -8.57 -16.25
C GLU A 53 -33.95 -9.79 -16.98
N ARG A 54 -32.77 -9.64 -17.57
CA ARG A 54 -32.05 -10.74 -18.22
C ARG A 54 -31.59 -11.80 -17.21
N TRP A 55 -31.16 -11.40 -16.02
CA TRP A 55 -30.75 -12.35 -14.97
C TRP A 55 -31.92 -13.13 -14.40
N ALA A 56 -33.06 -12.47 -14.18
CA ALA A 56 -34.29 -13.11 -13.73
C ALA A 56 -34.75 -14.24 -14.67
N ASN A 57 -34.49 -14.07 -15.98
CA ASN A 57 -34.83 -15.04 -17.00
C ASN A 57 -33.64 -15.91 -17.45
N SER A 58 -32.54 -15.93 -16.69
CA SER A 58 -31.35 -16.68 -17.09
C SER A 58 -31.56 -18.20 -16.92
N PRO A 59 -31.02 -19.05 -17.82
CA PRO A 59 -31.23 -20.49 -17.78
C PRO A 59 -30.83 -21.16 -16.45
N GLY A 60 -29.85 -20.62 -15.73
CA GLY A 60 -29.40 -21.13 -14.43
C GLY A 60 -30.28 -20.74 -13.23
N LEU A 61 -31.24 -19.83 -13.43
CA LEU A 61 -32.23 -19.40 -12.45
C LEU A 61 -33.64 -19.89 -12.79
N GLN A 62 -33.82 -20.54 -13.93
CA GLN A 62 -35.09 -21.17 -14.28
C GLN A 62 -35.29 -22.43 -13.42
N PRO A 63 -36.51 -22.67 -12.90
CA PRO A 63 -36.82 -23.93 -12.26
C PRO A 63 -36.53 -25.11 -13.21
N PRO A 64 -35.99 -26.23 -12.72
CA PRO A 64 -35.89 -27.45 -13.52
C PRO A 64 -37.28 -27.82 -14.04
N ARG A 65 -37.35 -28.26 -15.30
CA ARG A 65 -38.63 -28.64 -15.90
C ARG A 65 -39.14 -29.88 -15.19
N THR A 66 -40.44 -29.92 -14.93
CA THR A 66 -41.11 -31.03 -14.23
C THR A 66 -40.95 -32.38 -14.93
N ASP A 67 -40.60 -32.36 -16.22
CA ASP A 67 -40.35 -33.55 -17.04
C ASP A 67 -39.02 -34.24 -16.66
N ASP A 68 -38.05 -33.49 -16.13
CA ASP A 68 -36.76 -34.02 -15.65
C ASP A 68 -36.89 -34.65 -14.25
N ALA A 69 -38.02 -34.43 -13.57
CA ALA A 69 -38.28 -34.93 -12.22
C ALA A 69 -38.89 -36.36 -12.20
N LYS A 70 -39.13 -36.97 -13.36
CA LYS A 70 -39.73 -38.32 -13.48
C LYS A 70 -38.84 -39.28 -14.26
N THR A 71 -37.56 -39.34 -13.93
CA THR A 71 -36.69 -40.48 -14.28
C THR A 71 -35.85 -40.86 -13.06
N ILE A 72 -36.48 -41.54 -12.10
CA ILE A 72 -35.83 -42.46 -11.15
C ILE A 72 -36.77 -43.67 -11.02
#